data_AF-A0A314Z7Z2-F1
#
_entry.id   AF-A0A314Z7Z2-F1
#
_cell.length_a   1.000
_cell.length_b   1.000
_cell.length_c   1.000
_cell.angle_alpha   90.00
_cell.angle_beta   90.00
_cell.angle_gamma   90.00
#
_symmetry.space_group_name_H-M   'P 1'
#
loop_
_entity.id
_entity.type
_entity.pdbx_description
1 polymer ?
#
loop_
_entity_poly.entity_id
_entity_poly.type
_entity_poly.pdbx_seq_one_letter_code
_entity_poly.pdbx_strand_id
1 'polypeptide(L)'
;MEASRSNLGMSLRPSVLRHTVNLRKRVTLLLPENLAGNVGKGSEQVKEKYAAKVGFDSKETRQELKDYYRDLIDNEGIDNYNCTSFCRFTFYETDFGWEKPAWVSFASFPIKNMLWIFHIQRILVIN
;
A
#
# COMPACT_ATOMS: atom_id res chain seq x y z
N MET A 1 -1.28 -11.69 31.61
CA MET A 1 -1.88 -10.37 31.39
C MET A 1 -2.90 -10.51 30.27
N GLU A 2 -4.17 -10.70 30.61
CA GLU A 2 -5.25 -10.60 29.64
C GLU A 2 -5.74 -9.15 29.60
N ALA A 3 -5.82 -8.58 28.40
CA ALA A 3 -6.37 -7.25 28.18
C ALA A 3 -7.90 -7.33 28.20
N SER A 4 -8.51 -6.74 29.22
CA SER A 4 -9.96 -6.57 29.34
C SER A 4 -10.48 -5.67 28.22
N ARG A 5 -11.44 -6.17 27.41
CA ARG A 5 -12.17 -5.36 26.43
C ARG A 5 -13.41 -4.80 27.11
N SER A 6 -13.49 -3.47 27.22
CA SER A 6 -14.68 -2.77 27.70
C SER A 6 -15.82 -2.89 26.69
N ASN A 7 -16.92 -3.53 27.08
CA ASN A 7 -18.17 -3.54 26.34
C ASN A 7 -18.91 -2.21 26.56
N LEU A 8 -18.51 -1.16 25.85
CA LEU A 8 -19.41 -0.04 25.60
C LEU A 8 -20.46 -0.55 24.61
N GLY A 9 -21.75 -0.43 24.94
CA GLY A 9 -22.90 -0.92 24.16
C GLY A 9 -23.11 -0.24 22.79
N MET A 10 -22.02 0.13 22.11
CA MET A 10 -22.02 0.48 20.71
C MET A 10 -22.02 -0.81 19.90
N SER A 11 -22.89 -0.89 18.89
CA SER A 11 -22.69 -1.78 17.76
C SER A 11 -21.33 -1.41 17.14
N LEU A 12 -20.27 -2.10 17.54
CA LEU A 12 -18.93 -1.88 17.02
C LEU A 12 -18.91 -2.45 15.60
N ARG A 13 -19.02 -1.56 14.61
CA ARG A 13 -18.75 -1.94 13.23
C ARG A 13 -17.31 -2.46 13.18
N PRO A 14 -17.07 -3.68 12.68
CA PRO A 14 -15.72 -4.19 12.53
C PRO A 14 -14.93 -3.26 11.60
N SER A 15 -13.64 -3.07 11.88
CA SER A 15 -12.76 -2.21 11.08
C SER A 15 -11.54 -2.98 10.60
N VAL A 16 -11.05 -2.67 9.39
CA VAL A 16 -9.85 -3.28 8.81
C VAL A 16 -8.89 -2.18 8.35
N LEU A 17 -7.65 -2.23 8.83
CA LEU A 17 -6.54 -1.41 8.33
C LEU A 17 -5.67 -2.23 7.39
N ARG A 18 -5.47 -1.73 6.17
CA ARG A 18 -4.56 -2.33 5.18
C ARG A 18 -3.36 -1.43 4.96
N HIS A 19 -2.18 -2.04 4.84
CA HIS A 19 -0.96 -1.33 4.50
C HIS A 19 -0.34 -1.93 3.24
N THR A 20 -0.23 -1.13 2.18
CA THR A 20 0.55 -1.51 0.99
C THR A 20 2.04 -1.37 1.29
N VAL A 21 2.79 -2.46 1.09
CA VAL A 21 4.22 -2.54 1.41
C VAL A 21 5.05 -2.91 0.18
N ASN A 22 6.31 -2.51 0.14
CA ASN A 22 7.24 -2.93 -0.90
C ASN A 22 7.64 -4.40 -0.69
N LEU A 23 7.19 -5.28 -1.60
CA LEU A 23 7.47 -6.71 -1.54
C LEU A 23 8.79 -7.12 -2.21
N ARG A 24 9.46 -6.24 -2.98
CA ARG A 24 10.72 -6.58 -3.69
C ARG A 24 11.81 -7.12 -2.76
N LYS A 25 11.88 -6.58 -1.54
CA LYS A 25 12.83 -6.98 -0.49
C LYS A 25 12.31 -8.07 0.45
N ARG A 26 11.08 -8.55 0.24
CA ARG A 26 10.38 -9.48 1.14
C ARG A 26 10.00 -10.81 0.50
N VAL A 27 10.21 -10.95 -0.81
CA VAL A 27 10.11 -12.23 -1.51
C VAL A 27 11.44 -12.97 -1.35
N THR A 28 11.40 -14.30 -1.24
CA THR A 28 12.58 -15.18 -1.11
C THR A 28 13.65 -14.92 -2.18
N LEU A 29 13.23 -14.39 -3.32
CA LEU A 29 14.09 -13.86 -4.36
C LEU A 29 14.02 -12.33 -4.28
N LEU A 30 15.12 -11.71 -3.87
CA LEU A 30 15.25 -10.26 -3.85
C LEU A 30 15.09 -9.73 -5.28
N LEU A 31 14.02 -8.98 -5.52
CA LEU A 31 13.77 -8.38 -6.82
C LEU A 31 14.51 -7.03 -6.91
N PRO A 32 15.04 -6.67 -8.10
CA PRO A 32 15.67 -5.37 -8.30
C PRO A 32 14.73 -4.21 -7.96
N GLU A 33 15.26 -3.16 -7.34
CA GLU A 33 14.45 -1.99 -6.95
C GLU A 33 13.88 -1.25 -8.15
N ASN A 34 14.62 -1.22 -9.27
CA ASN A 34 14.23 -0.60 -10.53
C ASN A 34 13.28 -1.45 -11.38
N LEU A 35 12.84 -2.61 -10.88
CA LEU A 35 11.88 -3.46 -11.59
C LEU A 35 10.57 -2.71 -11.78
N ALA A 36 10.21 -2.43 -13.03
CA ALA A 36 8.94 -1.82 -13.39
C ALA A 36 7.75 -2.77 -13.11
N GLY A 37 6.68 -2.22 -12.55
CA GLY A 37 5.46 -2.95 -12.23
C GLY A 37 5.23 -3.22 -10.74
N ASN A 38 4.03 -3.69 -10.40
CA ASN A 38 3.62 -3.94 -9.03
C ASN A 38 4.04 -5.33 -8.57
N VAL A 39 4.87 -5.42 -7.53
CA VAL A 39 5.25 -6.70 -6.91
C VAL A 39 4.18 -7.09 -5.90
N GLY A 40 3.08 -7.61 -6.41
CA GLY A 40 1.87 -8.00 -5.68
C GLY A 40 0.78 -8.42 -6.67
N LYS A 41 0.86 -7.87 -7.89
CA LYS A 41 0.23 -8.38 -9.11
C LYS A 41 1.35 -8.55 -10.13
N GLY A 42 2.00 -9.72 -10.13
CA GLY A 42 3.19 -9.99 -10.94
C GLY A 42 3.08 -9.42 -12.35
N SER A 43 4.05 -8.59 -12.74
CA SER A 43 4.24 -8.23 -14.14
C SER A 43 4.50 -9.51 -14.92
N GLU A 44 4.02 -9.58 -16.16
CA GLU A 44 4.14 -10.77 -17.01
C GLU A 44 5.61 -11.22 -17.16
N GLN A 45 6.52 -10.25 -17.21
CA GLN A 45 7.98 -10.45 -17.23
C GLN A 45 8.53 -11.10 -15.94
N VAL A 46 7.93 -10.82 -14.77
CA VAL A 46 8.30 -11.47 -13.50
C VAL A 46 7.73 -12.89 -13.44
N LYS A 47 6.58 -13.14 -14.08
CA LYS A 47 5.99 -14.47 -14.17
C LYS A 47 6.87 -15.39 -15.01
N GLU A 48 7.27 -15.02 -16.22
CA GLU A 48 8.12 -15.90 -17.05
C GLU A 48 9.45 -16.26 -16.38
N LYS A 49 10.06 -15.31 -15.67
CA LYS A 49 11.40 -15.53 -15.07
C LYS A 49 11.37 -16.20 -13.70
N TYR A 50 10.25 -16.13 -12.96
CA TYR A 50 10.19 -16.56 -11.55
C TYR A 50 8.92 -17.36 -11.16
N ALA A 51 7.98 -17.64 -12.08
CA ALA A 51 6.70 -18.31 -11.80
C ALA A 51 6.85 -19.67 -11.10
N ALA A 52 7.93 -20.41 -11.38
CA ALA A 52 8.16 -21.72 -10.77
C ALA A 52 8.42 -21.69 -9.24
N LYS A 53 8.67 -20.52 -8.63
CA LYS A 53 9.11 -20.42 -7.21
C LYS A 53 8.27 -19.51 -6.31
N VAL A 54 7.53 -18.56 -6.87
CA VAL A 54 6.54 -17.76 -6.13
C VAL A 54 5.20 -18.41 -6.43
N GLY A 55 4.66 -19.20 -5.49
CA GLY A 55 3.44 -20.01 -5.65
C GLY A 55 2.17 -19.18 -5.83
N PHE A 56 2.15 -18.33 -6.85
CA PHE A 56 1.11 -17.38 -7.17
C PHE A 56 0.76 -17.53 -8.65
N ASP A 57 0.32 -18.73 -9.01
CA ASP A 57 0.10 -19.09 -10.41
C ASP A 57 -1.25 -19.78 -10.63
N SER A 58 -2.33 -19.01 -10.53
CA SER A 58 -3.52 -19.29 -11.32
C SER A 58 -4.29 -18.00 -11.65
N LYS A 59 -4.98 -17.99 -12.80
CA LYS A 59 -5.91 -16.91 -13.16
C LYS A 59 -7.08 -16.84 -12.18
N GLU A 60 -7.44 -17.98 -11.61
CA GLU A 60 -8.51 -18.15 -10.61
C GLU A 60 -8.13 -17.47 -9.30
N THR A 61 -6.92 -17.68 -8.76
CA THR A 61 -6.43 -17.01 -7.54
C THR A 61 -6.42 -15.49 -7.69
N ARG A 62 -6.17 -14.97 -8.90
CA ARG A 62 -6.25 -13.54 -9.17
C ARG A 62 -7.68 -13.02 -9.14
N GLN A 63 -8.63 -13.80 -9.62
CA GLN A 63 -10.04 -13.44 -9.66
C GLN A 63 -10.63 -13.51 -8.25
N GLU A 64 -10.36 -14.59 -7.51
CA GLU A 64 -10.72 -14.75 -6.10
C GLU A 64 -10.21 -13.59 -5.24
N LEU A 65 -8.95 -13.18 -5.41
CA LEU A 65 -8.43 -12.01 -4.71
C LEU A 65 -9.15 -10.73 -5.08
N LYS A 66 -9.44 -10.50 -6.38
CA LYS A 66 -10.18 -9.31 -6.81
C LYS A 66 -11.57 -9.27 -6.19
N ASP A 67 -12.25 -10.41 -6.18
CA ASP A 67 -13.63 -10.52 -5.69
C ASP A 67 -13.64 -10.37 -4.16
N TYR A 68 -12.66 -10.96 -3.46
CA TYR A 68 -12.40 -10.72 -2.04
C TYR A 68 -12.13 -9.23 -1.73
N TYR A 69 -11.26 -8.58 -2.51
CA TYR A 69 -10.98 -7.14 -2.32
C TYR A 69 -12.20 -6.27 -2.62
N ARG A 70 -13.01 -6.64 -3.61
CA ARG A 70 -14.24 -5.92 -3.94
C ARG A 70 -15.26 -6.04 -2.82
N ASP A 71 -15.52 -7.25 -2.36
CA ASP A 71 -16.41 -7.50 -1.22
C ASP A 71 -15.95 -6.69 0.00
N LEU A 72 -14.67 -6.75 0.33
CA LEU A 72 -14.14 -5.98 1.46
C LEU A 72 -14.28 -4.47 1.30
N ILE A 73 -14.05 -3.90 0.11
CA ILE A 73 -14.11 -2.44 -0.11
C ILE A 73 -15.55 -1.95 -0.15
N ASP A 74 -16.46 -2.72 -0.76
CA ASP A 74 -17.85 -2.35 -0.97
C ASP A 74 -18.75 -2.72 0.22
N ASN A 75 -18.24 -3.52 1.17
CA ASN A 75 -18.95 -3.88 2.38
C ASN A 75 -19.07 -2.67 3.32
N GLU A 76 -20.22 -2.00 3.26
CA GLU A 76 -20.56 -0.89 4.14
C GLU A 76 -20.55 -1.31 5.62
N GLY A 77 -20.75 -2.58 5.95
CA GLY A 77 -20.69 -3.10 7.32
C GLY A 77 -19.29 -3.10 7.95
N ILE A 78 -18.23 -2.85 7.16
CA ILE A 78 -16.84 -2.83 7.62
C ILE A 78 -16.22 -1.46 7.36
N ASP A 79 -15.66 -0.86 8.41
CA ASP A 79 -14.88 0.36 8.28
C ASP A 79 -13.48 0.05 7.71
N ASN A 80 -13.31 0.36 6.43
CA ASN A 80 -12.09 0.07 5.70
C ASN A 80 -11.13 1.26 5.72
N TYR A 81 -9.89 1.06 6.17
CA TYR A 81 -8.82 2.05 6.11
C TYR A 81 -7.66 1.53 5.26
N ASN A 82 -7.19 2.32 4.31
CA ASN A 82 -6.08 1.95 3.44
C ASN A 82 -4.92 2.92 3.64
N CYS A 83 -3.76 2.39 4.01
CA CYS A 83 -2.54 3.15 4.22
C CYS A 83 -1.49 2.78 3.18
N THR A 84 -0.90 3.77 2.53
CA THR A 84 0.26 3.57 1.66
C THR A 84 1.40 4.46 2.12
N SER A 85 2.55 3.84 2.38
CA SER A 85 3.76 4.58 2.74
C SER A 85 4.57 4.93 1.49
N PHE A 86 4.85 6.22 1.37
CA PHE A 86 5.82 6.81 0.44
C PHE A 86 7.10 7.24 1.16
N CYS A 87 7.32 6.74 2.37
CA CYS A 87 8.59 6.92 3.04
C CYS A 87 9.71 6.28 2.22
N ARG A 88 10.89 6.91 2.23
CA ARG A 88 12.09 6.44 1.51
C ARG A 88 12.00 6.51 -0.02
N PHE A 89 10.95 7.11 -0.57
CA PHE A 89 10.97 7.60 -1.94
C PHE A 89 11.70 8.94 -1.99
N THR A 90 12.49 9.13 -3.03
CA THR A 90 13.41 10.26 -3.20
C THR A 90 12.73 11.51 -3.78
N PHE A 91 11.45 11.73 -3.48
CA PHE A 91 10.68 12.85 -4.08
C PHE A 91 11.30 14.22 -3.77
N TYR A 92 11.80 14.42 -2.54
CA TYR A 92 12.48 15.65 -2.12
C TYR A 92 13.93 15.75 -2.61
N GLU A 93 14.47 14.70 -3.24
CA GLU A 93 15.84 14.68 -3.77
C GLU A 93 15.88 14.87 -5.30
N THR A 94 14.75 14.69 -5.99
CA THR A 94 14.60 14.89 -7.43
C THR A 94 14.80 16.37 -7.80
N ASP A 95 15.72 16.63 -8.72
CA ASP A 95 15.99 17.96 -9.28
C ASP A 95 15.97 17.87 -10.81
N PHE A 96 15.14 18.72 -11.44
CA PHE A 96 15.01 18.80 -12.90
C PHE A 96 15.83 19.93 -13.53
N GLY A 97 16.63 20.65 -12.72
CA GLY A 97 17.38 21.84 -13.12
C GLY A 97 16.83 23.14 -12.51
N TRP A 98 15.81 23.06 -11.66
CA TRP A 98 15.13 24.20 -11.01
C TRP A 98 14.96 23.99 -9.51
N GLU A 99 15.96 23.35 -8.89
CA GLU A 99 15.97 22.99 -7.48
C GLU A 99 15.01 21.85 -7.10
N LYS A 100 15.11 21.44 -5.83
CA LYS A 100 14.35 20.35 -5.25
C LYS A 100 12.95 20.83 -4.81
N PRO A 101 11.93 19.96 -4.84
CA PRO A 101 10.58 20.32 -4.40
C PRO A 101 10.56 20.81 -2.95
N ALA A 102 9.91 21.95 -2.71
CA ALA A 102 9.63 22.44 -1.36
C ALA A 102 8.55 21.62 -0.65
N TRP A 103 7.59 21.08 -1.41
CA TRP A 103 6.51 20.23 -0.91
C TRP A 103 6.12 19.18 -1.96
N VAL A 104 5.60 18.04 -1.48
CA VAL A 104 5.08 16.96 -2.32
C VAL A 104 3.71 16.58 -1.78
N SER A 105 2.73 16.44 -2.67
CA SER A 105 1.39 15.97 -2.35
C SER A 105 0.87 15.06 -3.46
N PHE A 106 -0.26 14.39 -3.20
CA PHE A 106 -0.97 13.60 -4.20
C PHE A 106 -2.29 14.28 -4.57
N ALA A 107 -2.73 14.06 -5.81
CA ALA A 107 -4.10 14.35 -6.19
C ALA A 107 -5.06 13.57 -5.29
N SER A 108 -6.17 14.19 -4.93
CA SER A 108 -7.21 13.51 -4.16
C SER A 108 -7.85 12.40 -5.01
N PHE A 109 -8.05 11.24 -4.41
CA PHE A 109 -8.76 10.12 -5.03
C PHE A 109 -10.14 10.00 -4.37
N PRO A 110 -11.21 9.66 -5.11
CA PRO A 110 -12.56 9.49 -4.56
C PRO A 110 -12.70 8.17 -3.79
N ILE A 111 -11.69 7.80 -3.01
CA ILE A 111 -11.63 6.59 -2.19
C ILE A 111 -11.65 7.04 -0.74
N LYS A 112 -12.69 6.66 0.00
CA LYS A 112 -12.81 6.97 1.43
C LYS A 112 -11.67 6.31 2.21
N ASN A 113 -11.29 6.95 3.34
CA ASN A 113 -10.39 6.37 4.34
C ASN A 113 -9.02 5.94 3.78
N MET A 114 -8.52 6.68 2.80
CA MET A 114 -7.18 6.51 2.24
C MET A 114 -6.18 7.44 2.95
N LEU A 115 -5.10 6.85 3.44
CA LEU A 115 -4.05 7.50 4.21
C LEU A 115 -2.73 7.40 3.44
N TRP A 116 -2.09 8.54 3.22
CA TRP A 116 -0.78 8.62 2.59
C TRP A 116 0.25 9.00 3.66
N ILE A 117 1.25 8.15 3.87
CA ILE A 117 2.32 8.44 4.82
C ILE A 117 3.56 8.90 4.06
N PHE A 118 4.02 10.10 4.37
CA PHE A 118 5.27 10.66 3.87
C PHE A 118 6.30 10.76 4.99
N HIS A 119 7.57 10.59 4.62
CA HIS A 119 8.67 10.99 5.48
C HIS A 119 9.07 12.42 5.10
N ILE A 120 8.59 13.41 5.85
CA ILE A 120 8.98 14.81 5.65
C ILE A 120 10.43 14.98 6.09
N GLN A 121 11.31 15.41 5.18
CA GLN A 121 12.72 15.63 5.53
C GLN A 121 12.98 17.02 6.15
N ARG A 122 12.09 18.01 6.00
CA ARG A 122 12.19 19.31 6.70
C ARG A 122 10.82 19.91 6.95
N ILE A 123 10.51 20.21 8.22
CA ILE A 123 9.52 21.24 8.57
C ILE A 123 10.24 22.57 8.41
N LEU A 124 9.97 23.29 7.32
CA LEU A 124 10.26 24.72 7.29
C LEU A 124 9.13 25.40 8.07
N VAL A 125 9.44 25.83 9.29
CA VAL A 125 8.65 26.86 9.98
C VAL A 125 8.86 28.14 9.17
N ILE A 126 7.85 28.54 8.42
CA ILE A 126 7.79 29.88 7.83
C ILE A 126 7.30 30.78 8.97
N ASN A 127 8.14 31.70 9.44
CA ASN A 127 7.76 32.80 10.35
C ASN A 127 6.85 33.78 9.62
#